data_AF-A0A920M0Z5-F1
#
_entry.id   AF-A0A920M0Z5-F1
#
_cell.length_a   1.000
_cell.length_b   1.000
_cell.length_c   1.000
_cell.angle_alpha   90.00
_cell.angle_beta   90.00
_cell.angle_gamma   90.00
#
_symmetry.space_group_name_H-M   'P 1'
#
loop_
_entity.id
_entity.type
_entity.pdbx_description
1 polymer ?
#
loop_
_entity_poly.entity_id
_entity_poly.type
_entity_poly.pdbx_seq_one_letter_code
_entity_poly.pdbx_strand_id
1 'polypeptide(L)'
;MSGDSLQSRFKVNPGAKVLITTPASGKLYQARQNQIPQRASTYIDVTSDGFCAHLPQDTIVFDRAFGELETFVNVDSRALFFGWEHLILDGVLAAIL
;
A
#
# COMPACT_ATOMS: atom_id res chain seq x y z
N MET A 1 -8.37 -10.38 6.69
CA MET A 1 -9.11 -11.62 6.38
C MET A 1 -9.86 -11.40 5.07
N SER A 2 -10.21 -12.47 4.35
CA SER A 2 -11.02 -12.35 3.13
C SER A 2 -12.29 -11.52 3.40
N GLY A 3 -12.55 -10.50 2.59
CA GLY A 3 -13.66 -9.57 2.76
C GLY A 3 -13.41 -8.40 3.72
N ASP A 4 -12.25 -8.33 4.39
CA ASP A 4 -11.88 -7.13 5.14
C ASP A 4 -11.46 -6.01 4.20
N SER A 5 -11.75 -4.76 4.59
CA SER A 5 -11.30 -3.56 3.90
C SER A 5 -10.51 -2.67 4.85
N LEU A 6 -9.26 -2.38 4.52
CA LEU A 6 -8.43 -1.38 5.20
C LEU A 6 -8.32 -0.14 4.33
N GLN A 7 -8.55 1.03 4.93
CA GLN A 7 -8.29 2.32 4.28
C GLN A 7 -7.34 3.14 5.15
N SER A 8 -6.21 3.53 4.57
CA SER A 8 -5.21 4.37 5.22
C SER A 8 -5.10 5.70 4.49
N ARG A 9 -5.19 6.83 5.21
CA ARG A 9 -5.11 8.17 4.63
C ARG A 9 -4.05 8.99 5.34
N PHE A 10 -3.15 9.57 4.56
CA PHE A 10 -2.04 10.36 5.04
C PHE A 10 -2.01 11.70 4.34
N LYS A 11 -1.82 12.76 5.13
CA LYS A 11 -1.53 14.10 4.63
C LYS A 11 -0.17 14.52 5.16
N VAL A 12 0.78 14.70 4.26
CA VAL A 12 2.11 15.24 4.57
C VAL A 12 2.03 16.75 4.46
N ASN A 13 2.03 17.41 5.61
CA ASN A 13 1.92 18.87 5.72
C ASN A 13 3.13 19.60 5.10
N PRO A 14 3.01 20.91 4.81
CA PRO A 14 4.06 21.63 4.09
C PRO A 14 5.42 21.54 4.80
N GLY A 15 6.46 21.24 4.04
CA GLY A 15 7.83 21.07 4.55
C GLY A 15 8.07 19.84 5.43
N ALA A 16 7.06 19.02 5.71
CA ALA A 16 7.22 17.83 6.55
C ALA A 16 7.99 16.73 5.81
N LYS A 17 8.75 15.93 6.56
CA LYS A 17 9.47 14.75 6.07
C LYS A 17 8.93 13.52 6.77
N VAL A 18 8.29 12.62 6.03
CA VAL A 18 7.53 11.49 6.59
C VAL A 18 8.00 10.18 5.97
N LEU A 19 8.23 9.18 6.81
CA LEU A 19 8.34 7.78 6.40
C LEU A 19 7.06 7.05 6.81
N ILE A 20 6.36 6.49 5.82
CA ILE A 20 5.21 5.59 6.00
C ILE A 20 5.70 4.17 5.74
N THR A 21 5.59 3.30 6.74
CA THR A 21 5.95 1.88 6.61
C THR A 21 4.92 1.01 7.35
N THR A 22 4.95 -0.29 7.08
CA THR A 22 4.12 -1.27 7.79
C THR A 22 4.99 -2.11 8.72
N PRO A 23 4.52 -2.45 9.92
CA PRO A 23 5.30 -3.24 10.87
C PRO A 23 5.47 -4.71 10.44
N ALA A 24 4.67 -5.17 9.49
CA ALA A 24 4.64 -6.56 9.02
C ALA A 24 4.17 -6.63 7.56
N SER A 25 4.45 -7.76 6.92
CA SER A 25 3.95 -8.07 5.58
C SER A 25 2.43 -8.03 5.51
N GLY A 26 1.92 -7.42 4.43
CA GLY A 26 0.54 -7.59 4.01
C GLY A 26 0.28 -9.07 3.68
N LYS A 27 -0.94 -9.55 3.90
CA LYS A 27 -1.33 -10.92 3.57
C LYS A 27 -2.67 -10.92 2.87
N LEU A 28 -2.69 -11.32 1.60
CA LEU A 28 -3.91 -11.60 0.85
C LEU A 28 -4.23 -13.09 0.97
N TYR A 29 -5.26 -13.41 1.74
CA TYR A 29 -5.67 -14.78 1.98
C TYR A 29 -6.65 -15.28 0.93
N GLN A 30 -6.80 -16.61 0.87
CA GLN A 30 -7.83 -17.27 0.07
C GLN A 30 -9.21 -16.64 0.32
N ALA A 31 -9.94 -16.40 -0.77
CA ALA A 31 -11.31 -15.89 -0.70
C ALA A 31 -12.25 -16.87 0.03
N ARG A 32 -13.15 -16.34 0.85
CA ARG A 32 -14.32 -17.10 1.33
C ARG A 32 -15.23 -17.43 0.15
N GLN A 33 -16.14 -18.39 0.36
CA GLN A 33 -17.11 -18.84 -0.65
C GLN A 33 -17.96 -17.70 -1.24
N ASN A 34 -18.16 -16.61 -0.49
CA ASN A 34 -18.91 -15.43 -0.93
C ASN A 34 -18.13 -14.51 -1.90
N GLN A 35 -16.86 -14.82 -2.21
CA GLN A 35 -16.04 -14.11 -3.20
C GLN A 35 -16.00 -12.58 -2.99
N ILE A 36 -16.00 -12.13 -1.73
CA ILE A 36 -15.78 -10.71 -1.43
C ILE A 36 -14.27 -10.47 -1.38
N PRO A 37 -13.72 -9.51 -2.15
CA PRO A 37 -12.29 -9.25 -2.16
C PRO A 37 -11.84 -8.68 -0.81
N GLN A 38 -10.64 -9.06 -0.38
CA GLN A 38 -9.93 -8.32 0.67
C GLN A 38 -9.37 -7.04 0.05
N ARG A 39 -9.68 -5.86 0.61
CA ARG A 39 -9.22 -4.57 0.08
C ARG A 39 -8.23 -3.88 1.00
N ALA A 40 -7.17 -3.32 0.45
CA ALA A 40 -6.32 -2.34 1.13
C ALA A 40 -6.11 -1.14 0.21
N SER A 41 -6.59 0.03 0.62
CA SER A 41 -6.44 1.28 -0.12
C SER A 41 -5.64 2.29 0.69
N THR A 42 -4.58 2.83 0.11
CA THR A 42 -3.70 3.84 0.69
C THR A 42 -3.84 5.15 -0.08
N TYR A 43 -4.05 6.26 0.63
CA TYR A 43 -4.13 7.60 0.05
C TYR A 43 -3.06 8.49 0.69
N ILE A 44 -2.23 9.11 -0.13
CA ILE A 44 -1.13 9.96 0.31
C ILE A 44 -1.21 11.29 -0.42
N ASP A 45 -1.43 12.37 0.34
CA ASP A 45 -1.36 13.74 -0.17
C ASP A 45 -0.06 14.39 0.34
N VAL A 46 0.90 14.65 -0.55
CA VAL A 46 2.15 15.34 -0.24
C VAL A 46 2.04 16.80 -0.66
N THR A 47 1.97 17.69 0.33
CA THR A 47 1.79 19.13 0.10
C THR A 47 3.14 19.86 -0.09
N SER A 48 3.10 21.13 -0.52
CA SER A 48 4.27 21.93 -0.94
C SER A 48 5.50 21.73 -0.05
N ASP A 49 6.64 21.51 -0.72
CA ASP A 49 7.96 21.31 -0.10
C ASP A 49 8.03 20.10 0.86
N GLY A 50 6.99 19.27 0.92
CA GLY A 50 6.95 18.04 1.69
C GLY A 50 7.72 16.90 1.02
N PHE A 51 8.22 15.98 1.84
CA PHE A 51 8.83 14.74 1.40
C PHE A 51 8.11 13.56 2.06
N CYS A 52 7.72 12.59 1.24
CA CYS A 52 7.15 11.33 1.72
C CYS A 52 7.91 10.14 1.14
N ALA A 53 8.40 9.26 2.01
CA ALA A 53 8.82 7.91 1.65
C ALA A 53 7.72 6.93 2.06
N HIS A 54 7.12 6.21 1.11
CA HIS A 54 6.17 5.12 1.38
C HIS A 54 6.83 3.77 1.11
N LEU A 55 7.33 3.14 2.17
CA LEU A 55 8.14 1.92 2.12
C LEU A 55 7.50 0.82 2.97
N PRO A 56 6.32 0.30 2.59
CA PRO A 56 5.72 -0.84 3.27
C PRO A 56 6.60 -2.08 3.15
N GLN A 57 6.41 -3.05 4.05
CA GLN A 57 6.93 -4.40 3.82
C GLN A 57 6.22 -5.06 2.63
N ASP A 58 6.71 -6.23 2.23
CA ASP A 58 6.09 -7.05 1.19
C ASP A 58 4.63 -7.41 1.48
N THR A 59 3.87 -7.68 0.43
CA THR A 59 2.55 -8.31 0.52
C THR A 59 2.62 -9.73 -0.02
N ILE A 60 2.31 -10.69 0.84
CA ILE A 60 2.28 -12.11 0.50
C ILE A 60 0.89 -12.43 -0.08
N VAL A 61 0.89 -12.96 -1.30
CA VAL A 61 -0.32 -13.41 -1.99
C VAL A 61 -0.37 -14.93 -1.91
N PHE A 62 -1.32 -15.47 -1.15
CA PHE A 62 -1.51 -16.92 -1.01
C PHE A 62 -2.31 -17.50 -2.18
N ASP A 63 -2.22 -18.82 -2.37
CA ASP A 63 -3.01 -19.54 -3.39
C ASP A 63 -4.50 -19.17 -3.27
N ARG A 64 -5.12 -18.91 -4.43
CA ARG A 64 -6.54 -18.50 -4.57
C ARG A 64 -6.91 -17.25 -3.78
N ALA A 65 -5.95 -16.36 -3.52
CA ALA A 65 -6.24 -15.05 -2.98
C ALA A 65 -7.17 -14.27 -3.91
N PHE A 66 -8.10 -13.52 -3.31
CA PHE A 66 -8.88 -12.52 -4.02
C PHE A 66 -8.80 -11.21 -3.25
N GLY A 67 -8.06 -10.26 -3.79
CA GLY A 67 -7.86 -8.98 -3.14
C GLY A 67 -7.55 -7.86 -4.10
N GLU A 68 -7.75 -6.65 -3.58
CA GLU A 68 -7.53 -5.38 -4.26
C GLU A 68 -6.57 -4.54 -3.41
N LEU A 69 -5.44 -4.16 -4.00
CA LEU A 69 -4.46 -3.27 -3.40
C LEU A 69 -4.41 -2.00 -4.26
N GLU A 70 -4.66 -0.86 -3.65
CA GLU A 70 -4.70 0.42 -4.35
C GLU A 70 -3.90 1.47 -3.59
N THR A 71 -3.00 2.16 -4.28
CA THR A 71 -2.22 3.25 -3.70
C THR A 71 -2.40 4.50 -4.56
N PHE A 72 -3.02 5.52 -3.98
CA PHE A 72 -3.29 6.81 -4.59
C PHE A 72 -2.35 7.86 -4.01
N VAL A 73 -1.55 8.48 -4.86
CA VAL A 73 -0.54 9.47 -4.44
C VAL A 73 -0.77 10.77 -5.19
N ASN A 74 -1.06 11.83 -4.45
CA ASN A 74 -1.10 13.19 -4.97
C ASN A 74 0.14 13.94 -4.48
N VAL A 75 0.91 14.50 -5.41
CA VAL A 75 2.17 15.21 -5.12
C VAL A 75 2.05 16.63 -5.65
N ASP A 76 2.20 17.61 -4.77
CA ASP A 76 2.31 19.01 -5.18
C ASP A 76 3.55 19.21 -6.09
N SER A 77 3.49 20.19 -6.99
CA SER A 77 4.60 20.56 -7.89
C SER A 77 5.96 20.74 -7.22
N ARG A 78 5.99 21.12 -5.94
CA ARG A 78 7.22 21.31 -5.15
C ARG A 78 7.49 20.21 -4.13
N ALA A 79 6.66 19.18 -4.10
CA ALA A 79 6.79 18.06 -3.19
C ALA A 79 7.60 16.91 -3.82
N LEU A 80 8.08 16.01 -2.96
CA LEU A 80 8.80 14.81 -3.35
C LEU A 80 8.14 13.57 -2.75
N PHE A 81 7.98 12.56 -3.59
CA PHE A 81 7.50 11.24 -3.18
C PHE A 81 8.48 10.16 -3.66
N PHE A 82 8.75 9.20 -2.80
CA PHE A 82 9.45 7.97 -3.13
C PHE A 82 8.69 6.80 -2.51
N GLY A 83 8.45 5.73 -3.26
CA GLY A 83 7.77 4.58 -2.71
C GLY A 83 8.00 3.30 -3.49
N TRP A 84 7.61 2.19 -2.88
CA TRP A 84 7.61 0.87 -3.51
C TRP A 84 6.36 0.09 -3.10
N GLU A 85 6.08 -0.97 -3.86
CA GLU A 85 5.25 -2.07 -3.42
C GLU A 85 5.92 -3.38 -3.86
N HIS A 86 6.07 -4.31 -2.90
CA HIS A 86 6.64 -5.63 -3.15
C HIS A 86 5.57 -6.69 -2.96
N LEU A 87 5.44 -7.58 -3.93
CA LEU A 87 4.56 -8.75 -3.84
C LEU A 87 5.40 -10.02 -3.75
N ILE A 88 4.92 -10.98 -2.97
CA ILE A 88 5.45 -12.34 -2.96
C ILE A 88 4.35 -13.27 -3.48
N LEU A 89 4.59 -13.86 -4.66
CA LEU A 89 3.69 -14.79 -5.33
C LEU A 89 4.27 -16.20 -5.21
N ASP A 90 3.59 -17.10 -4.48
CA ASP A 90 4.02 -18.49 -4.31
C ASP A 90 5.51 -18.66 -3.92
N GLY A 91 6.06 -17.70 -3.15
CA GLY A 91 7.45 -17.68 -2.72
C GLY A 91 8.45 -16.98 -3.67
N VAL A 92 7.98 -16.37 -4.77
CA VAL A 92 8.77 -15.56 -5.70
C VAL A 92 8.49 -14.08 -5.49
N LEU A 93 9.54 -13.26 -5.37
CA LEU A 93 9.42 -11.81 -5.24
C LEU A 93 9.11 -11.17 -6.61
N ALA A 94 8.03 -10.39 -6.66
CA ALA A 94 7.65 -9.53 -7.78
C ALA A 94 7.58 -8.07 -7.28
N ALA A 95 8.35 -7.17 -7.89
CA ALA A 95 8.28 -5.75 -7.60
C ALA A 95 7.35 -5.05 -8.60
N ILE A 96 6.49 -4.16 -8.12
CA ILE A 96 5.71 -3.26 -8.97
C ILE A 96 6.33 -1.86 -8.80
N LEU A 97 6.82 -1.30 -9.90
CA LEU A 97 7.40 0.06 -9.96
C LEU A 97 6.34 1.09 -10.33
#